data_AF-A0A5C6G5D1-F1
#
_entry.id   AF-A0A5C6G5D1-F1
#
_cell.length_a   1.000
_cell.length_b   1.000
_cell.length_c   1.000
_cell.angle_alpha   90.00
_cell.angle_beta   90.00
_cell.angle_gamma   90.00
#
_symmetry.space_group_name_H-M   'P 1'
#
loop_
_entity.id
_entity.type
_entity.pdbx_description
1 polymer ?
#
loop_
_entity_poly.entity_id
_entity_poly.type
_entity_poly.pdbx_seq_one_letter_code
_entity_poly.pdbx_strand_id
1 'polypeptide(L)'
;MMPVQLLPASAAAFAPRASSVDVVLGSKVEPWLTQILKRVNRKRVNRDTGRIKNVPQHQRCLVEILSSPNAIWTLASLMLPKFPEAEMPQEPLQKLFSYQLVHVEAYVVHVDMVLRNEVAYKLTDGTIDALVEYHEKIHSVDAKANTHDWSEKEQ
;
A
#
# COMPACT_ATOMS: atom_id res chain seq x y z
N MET A 1 -16.27 15.27 22.90
CA MET A 1 -16.65 14.47 21.71
C MET A 1 -15.37 13.84 21.18
N MET A 2 -15.18 12.53 21.28
CA MET A 2 -13.99 11.87 20.75
C MET A 2 -14.10 11.86 19.21
N PRO A 3 -13.04 12.21 18.47
CA PRO A 3 -13.08 12.11 17.01
C PRO A 3 -13.37 10.66 16.63
N VAL A 4 -14.35 10.44 15.76
CA VAL A 4 -14.63 9.13 15.19
C VAL A 4 -13.33 8.68 14.52
N GLN A 5 -12.66 7.70 15.12
CA GLN A 5 -11.42 7.19 14.59
C GLN A 5 -11.76 6.40 13.32
N LEU A 6 -11.51 7.03 12.17
CA LEU A 6 -11.91 6.53 10.85
C LEU A 6 -11.17 5.25 10.45
N LEU A 7 -10.02 4.98 11.08
CA LEU A 7 -9.16 3.84 10.78
C LEU A 7 -8.73 3.15 12.08
N PRO A 8 -8.54 1.82 12.07
CA PRO A 8 -8.06 1.08 13.24
C PRO A 8 -6.66 1.56 13.65
N ALA A 9 -6.28 1.35 14.92
CA ALA A 9 -4.96 1.75 15.43
C ALA A 9 -3.79 1.14 14.61
N SER A 10 -4.00 -0.02 13.98
CA SER A 10 -3.05 -0.67 13.07
C SER A 10 -2.75 0.14 11.80
N ALA A 11 -3.65 1.04 11.42
CA ALA A 11 -3.48 1.96 10.30
C ALA A 11 -2.66 3.20 10.65
N ALA A 12 -2.32 3.41 11.94
CA ALA A 12 -1.45 4.51 12.33
C ALA A 12 -0.07 4.39 11.64
N ALA A 13 0.54 5.54 11.36
CA ALA A 13 1.91 5.59 10.85
C ALA A 13 2.84 4.80 11.79
N PHE A 14 3.73 4.00 11.22
CA PHE A 14 4.72 3.18 11.94
C PHE A 14 4.19 2.08 12.88
N ALA A 15 2.88 1.89 13.00
CA ALA A 15 2.36 0.74 13.74
C ALA A 15 2.80 -0.59 13.10
N PRO A 16 3.08 -1.66 13.86
CA PRO A 16 3.40 -2.95 13.26
C PRO A 16 2.21 -3.48 12.46
N ARG A 17 2.48 -4.33 11.47
CA ARG A 17 1.42 -5.01 10.72
C ARG A 17 0.57 -5.83 11.69
N ALA A 18 -0.74 -5.54 11.72
CA ALA A 18 -1.67 -6.29 12.54
C ALA A 18 -1.80 -7.74 12.06
N SER A 19 -1.98 -8.66 13.00
CA SER A 19 -2.25 -10.07 12.74
C SER A 19 -3.66 -10.31 12.17
N SER A 20 -4.55 -9.32 12.26
CA SER A 20 -5.90 -9.37 11.73
C SER A 20 -6.28 -8.03 11.10
N VAL A 21 -6.91 -8.10 9.92
CA VAL A 21 -7.45 -6.96 9.17
C VAL A 21 -8.87 -6.66 9.64
N ASP A 22 -9.21 -5.38 9.79
CA ASP A 22 -10.56 -4.97 10.11
C ASP A 22 -11.43 -4.93 8.86
N VAL A 23 -12.55 -5.64 8.86
CA VAL A 23 -13.45 -5.77 7.70
C VAL A 23 -14.87 -5.54 8.15
N VAL A 24 -15.52 -4.55 7.55
CA VAL A 24 -16.90 -4.18 7.78
C VAL A 24 -17.70 -4.41 6.50
N LEU A 25 -18.55 -5.45 6.52
CA LEU A 25 -19.45 -5.77 5.41
C LEU A 25 -20.87 -5.27 5.70
N GLY A 26 -21.60 -4.91 4.63
CA GLY A 26 -23.02 -4.56 4.72
C GLY A 26 -23.93 -5.75 5.04
N SER A 27 -25.20 -5.46 5.31
CA SER A 27 -26.20 -6.49 5.69
C SER A 27 -26.55 -7.46 4.57
N LYS A 28 -26.29 -7.10 3.30
CA LYS A 28 -26.45 -7.95 2.13
C LYS A 28 -25.08 -8.23 1.52
N VAL A 29 -24.87 -9.49 1.16
CA VAL A 29 -23.65 -9.89 0.45
C VAL A 29 -23.93 -9.92 -1.03
N GLU A 30 -23.10 -9.22 -1.79
CA GLU A 30 -23.17 -9.25 -3.24
C GLU A 30 -22.76 -10.62 -3.81
N PRO A 31 -23.45 -11.13 -4.85
CA PRO A 31 -23.14 -12.44 -5.44
C PRO A 31 -21.70 -12.55 -5.97
N TRP A 32 -21.15 -11.44 -6.49
CA TRP A 32 -19.78 -11.41 -7.01
C TRP A 32 -18.75 -11.70 -5.90
N LEU A 33 -18.96 -11.18 -4.69
CA LEU A 33 -18.04 -11.39 -3.57
C LEU A 33 -18.02 -12.87 -3.17
N THR A 34 -19.20 -13.51 -3.16
CA THR A 34 -19.32 -14.94 -2.89
C THR A 34 -18.54 -15.77 -3.93
N GLN A 35 -18.64 -15.41 -5.21
CA GLN A 35 -17.94 -16.10 -6.29
C GLN A 35 -16.42 -15.95 -6.20
N ILE A 36 -15.94 -14.74 -5.92
CA ILE A 36 -14.51 -14.46 -5.76
C ILE A 36 -13.94 -15.21 -4.54
N LEU A 37 -14.58 -15.11 -3.38
CA LEU A 37 -14.11 -15.81 -2.18
C LEU A 37 -14.06 -17.32 -2.39
N LYS A 38 -15.08 -17.91 -3.04
CA LYS A 38 -15.06 -19.33 -3.42
C LYS A 38 -13.91 -19.67 -4.35
N ARG A 39 -13.62 -18.83 -5.35
CA ARG A 39 -12.53 -19.04 -6.31
C ARG A 39 -11.15 -18.97 -5.64
N VAL A 40 -10.93 -17.96 -4.80
CA VAL A 40 -9.65 -17.75 -4.09
C VAL A 40 -9.41 -18.86 -3.07
N ASN A 41 -10.46 -19.30 -2.36
CA ASN A 41 -10.32 -20.32 -1.33
C ASN A 41 -10.28 -21.76 -1.81
N ARG A 42 -10.52 -22.06 -3.10
CA ARG A 42 -10.46 -23.45 -3.62
C ARG A 42 -9.18 -24.21 -3.21
N LYS A 43 -8.07 -23.52 -3.03
CA LYS A 43 -6.76 -24.11 -2.66
C LYS A 43 -6.53 -24.25 -1.14
N ARG A 44 -7.30 -23.57 -0.28
CA ARG A 44 -7.14 -23.57 1.19
C ARG A 44 -8.23 -24.39 1.91
N VAL A 45 -9.06 -25.15 1.19
CA VAL A 45 -10.21 -25.86 1.75
C VAL A 45 -9.78 -27.07 2.58
N ASN A 46 -9.70 -26.89 3.90
CA ASN A 46 -10.15 -27.92 4.83
C ASN A 46 -11.66 -27.76 5.04
N ARG A 47 -12.40 -28.81 4.64
CA ARG A 47 -13.77 -29.29 4.95
C ARG A 47 -14.90 -28.34 5.44
N ASP A 48 -14.64 -27.23 6.12
CA ASP A 48 -15.64 -26.41 6.81
C ASP A 48 -16.08 -25.13 6.05
N THR A 49 -15.36 -24.74 4.99
CA THR A 49 -15.60 -23.50 4.21
C THR A 49 -16.49 -23.67 2.98
N GLY A 50 -16.99 -24.88 2.69
CA GLY A 50 -17.79 -25.20 1.50
C GLY A 50 -19.16 -24.49 1.40
N ARG A 51 -19.60 -23.80 2.45
CA ARG A 51 -20.88 -23.08 2.50
C ARG A 51 -20.72 -21.69 3.09
N ILE A 52 -19.99 -20.80 2.41
CA ILE A 52 -20.11 -19.36 2.67
C ILE A 52 -21.52 -18.93 2.20
N LYS A 53 -22.42 -18.68 3.15
CA LYS A 53 -23.83 -18.34 2.92
C LYS A 53 -24.24 -17.02 3.57
N ASN A 54 -23.60 -16.67 4.70
CA ASN A 54 -24.04 -15.56 5.53
C ASN A 54 -22.97 -14.46 5.61
N VAL A 55 -23.35 -13.21 5.88
CA VAL A 55 -22.43 -12.06 6.02
C VAL A 55 -21.24 -12.35 6.97
N PRO A 56 -21.44 -12.92 8.18
CA PRO A 56 -20.31 -13.16 9.09
C PRO A 56 -19.29 -14.17 8.55
N GLN A 57 -19.74 -15.13 7.72
CA GLN A 57 -18.84 -16.09 7.09
C GLN A 57 -18.02 -15.45 5.98
N HIS A 58 -18.62 -14.54 5.19
CA HIS A 58 -17.91 -13.76 4.19
C HIS A 58 -16.87 -12.86 4.85
N GLN A 59 -17.25 -12.20 5.95
CA GLN A 59 -16.35 -11.36 6.72
C GLN A 59 -15.15 -12.15 7.25
N ARG A 60 -15.38 -13.27 7.96
CA ARG A 60 -14.29 -14.13 8.47
C ARG A 60 -13.37 -14.62 7.35
N CYS A 61 -13.95 -15.07 6.25
CA CYS A 61 -13.20 -15.53 5.08
C CYS A 61 -12.33 -14.42 4.49
N LEU A 62 -12.87 -13.21 4.35
CA LEU A 62 -12.13 -12.07 3.81
C LEU A 62 -11.03 -11.62 4.77
N VAL A 63 -11.31 -11.57 6.08
CA VAL A 63 -10.31 -11.31 7.13
C VAL A 63 -9.16 -12.31 7.03
N GLU A 64 -9.44 -13.61 6.96
CA GLU A 64 -8.40 -14.65 6.90
C GLU A 64 -7.50 -14.51 5.65
N ILE A 65 -8.10 -14.22 4.50
CA ILE A 65 -7.35 -14.01 3.24
C ILE A 65 -6.45 -12.78 3.35
N LEU A 66 -7.01 -11.63 3.78
CA LEU A 66 -6.29 -10.36 3.83
C LEU A 66 -5.27 -10.29 4.97
N SER A 67 -5.49 -11.03 6.05
CA SER A 67 -4.55 -11.12 7.18
C SER A 67 -3.34 -12.01 6.89
N SER A 68 -3.36 -12.76 5.78
CA SER A 68 -2.22 -13.57 5.34
C SER A 68 -0.98 -12.69 5.11
N PRO A 69 0.21 -13.07 5.59
CA PRO A 69 1.43 -12.27 5.41
C PRO A 69 1.77 -12.04 3.93
N ASN A 70 1.39 -12.99 3.06
CA ASN A 70 1.58 -12.91 1.62
C ASN A 70 0.51 -12.08 0.87
N ALA A 71 -0.47 -11.51 1.57
CA ALA A 71 -1.49 -10.64 0.96
C ALA A 71 -0.93 -9.23 0.74
N ILE A 72 -0.02 -9.12 -0.23
CA ILE A 72 0.62 -7.88 -0.64
C ILE A 72 0.03 -7.45 -1.99
N TRP A 73 -0.24 -6.16 -2.10
CA TRP A 73 -0.80 -5.50 -3.27
C TRP A 73 0.22 -4.54 -3.85
N THR A 74 0.44 -4.62 -5.16
CA THR A 74 1.17 -3.58 -5.90
C THR A 74 0.17 -2.49 -6.27
N LEU A 75 0.28 -1.32 -5.64
CA LEU A 75 -0.61 -0.18 -5.87
C LEU A 75 -0.23 0.61 -7.13
N ALA A 76 1.07 0.78 -7.36
CA ALA A 76 1.60 1.51 -8.49
C ALA A 76 3.04 1.06 -8.80
N SER A 77 3.54 1.44 -9.97
CA SER A 77 4.95 1.30 -10.34
C SER A 77 5.48 2.67 -10.74
N LEU A 78 6.55 3.11 -10.07
CA LEU A 78 7.17 4.41 -10.27
C LEU A 78 8.48 4.23 -11.03
N MET A 79 8.66 4.99 -12.12
CA MET A 79 9.94 5.05 -12.82
C MET A 79 10.73 6.24 -12.28
N LEU A 80 11.82 5.95 -11.56
CA LEU A 80 12.59 6.95 -10.81
C LEU A 80 14.05 6.97 -11.31
N PRO A 81 14.71 8.14 -11.37
CA PRO A 81 16.14 8.22 -11.62
C PRO A 81 16.95 7.40 -10.61
N LYS A 82 18.10 6.88 -11.04
CA LYS A 82 19.09 6.20 -10.19
C LYS A 82 20.16 7.15 -9.64
N PHE A 83 20.31 8.33 -10.26
CA PHE A 83 21.34 9.30 -9.94
C PHE A 83 20.73 10.70 -9.85
N PRO A 84 21.34 11.61 -9.05
CA PRO A 84 21.06 13.04 -9.10
C PRO A 84 21.28 13.61 -10.50
N GLU A 85 20.61 14.72 -10.82
CA GLU A 85 20.63 15.32 -12.16
C GLU A 85 22.06 15.68 -12.63
N ALA A 86 22.91 16.13 -11.70
CA ALA A 86 24.31 16.48 -11.98
C ALA A 86 25.17 15.28 -12.40
N GLU A 87 24.81 14.06 -11.99
CA GLU A 87 25.52 12.82 -12.28
C GLU A 87 24.88 12.04 -13.44
N MET A 88 23.77 12.53 -13.99
CA MET A 88 23.05 11.85 -15.06
C MET A 88 23.88 11.78 -16.36
N PRO A 89 23.94 10.61 -17.02
CA PRO A 89 24.60 10.50 -18.31
C PRO A 89 23.97 11.41 -19.36
N GLN A 90 24.82 12.05 -20.17
CA GLN A 90 24.40 12.89 -21.28
C GLN A 90 24.01 12.08 -22.52
N GLU A 91 24.62 10.91 -22.69
CA GLU A 91 24.32 9.99 -23.78
C GLU A 91 22.88 9.45 -23.67
N PRO A 92 21.99 9.68 -24.65
CA PRO A 92 20.56 9.38 -24.54
C PRO A 92 20.23 7.93 -24.18
N LEU A 93 20.97 6.96 -24.74
CA LEU A 93 20.79 5.55 -24.43
C LEU A 93 21.15 5.23 -22.98
N GLN A 94 22.26 5.77 -22.49
CA GLN A 94 22.69 5.57 -21.10
C GLN A 94 21.72 6.26 -20.12
N LYS A 95 21.20 7.44 -20.50
CA LYS A 95 20.20 8.17 -19.74
C LYS A 95 18.90 7.37 -19.56
N LEU A 96 18.45 6.66 -20.59
CA LEU A 96 17.27 5.78 -20.50
C LEU A 96 17.49 4.62 -19.50
N PHE A 97 18.68 4.02 -19.46
CA PHE A 97 19.01 2.96 -18.50
C PHE A 97 19.33 3.45 -17.08
N SER A 98 19.40 4.77 -16.89
CA SER A 98 19.62 5.43 -15.60
C SER A 98 18.34 5.61 -14.78
N TYR A 99 17.24 4.97 -15.19
CA TYR A 99 16.01 4.88 -14.42
C TYR A 99 15.83 3.47 -13.84
N GLN A 100 15.18 3.40 -12.69
CA GLN A 100 14.76 2.17 -12.03
C GLN A 100 13.25 2.18 -11.84
N LEU A 101 12.68 0.98 -11.76
CA LEU A 101 11.27 0.79 -11.46
C LEU A 101 11.11 0.41 -9.98
N VAL A 102 10.37 1.22 -9.22
CA VAL A 102 10.01 0.96 -7.84
C VAL A 102 8.53 0.58 -7.79
N HIS A 103 8.25 -0.64 -7.35
CA HIS A 103 6.88 -1.10 -7.12
C HIS A 103 6.42 -0.63 -5.74
N VAL A 104 5.36 0.16 -5.71
CA VAL A 104 4.73 0.63 -4.46
C VAL A 104 3.84 -0.50 -3.96
N GLU A 105 4.33 -1.20 -2.95
CA GLU A 105 3.65 -2.35 -2.35
C GLU A 105 3.01 -1.98 -1.02
N ALA A 106 1.84 -2.56 -0.76
CA ALA A 106 1.07 -2.32 0.44
C ALA A 106 0.23 -3.54 0.84
N TYR A 107 -0.22 -3.57 2.09
CA TYR A 107 -1.21 -4.52 2.55
C TYR A 107 -2.47 -3.81 3.05
N VAL A 108 -3.61 -4.49 2.95
CA VAL A 108 -4.89 -3.95 3.42
C VAL A 108 -4.92 -3.97 4.94
N VAL A 109 -5.36 -2.87 5.56
CA VAL A 109 -5.53 -2.75 7.02
C VAL A 109 -6.99 -2.59 7.43
N HIS A 110 -7.81 -2.05 6.53
CA HIS A 110 -9.22 -1.83 6.77
C HIS A 110 -10.02 -1.92 5.46
N VAL A 111 -11.19 -2.54 5.52
CA VAL A 111 -12.18 -2.58 4.45
C VAL A 111 -13.51 -2.12 5.02
N ASP A 112 -14.06 -1.04 4.49
CA ASP A 112 -15.40 -0.56 4.83
C ASP A 112 -16.27 -0.55 3.59
N MET A 113 -17.28 -1.42 3.56
CA MET A 113 -18.28 -1.46 2.49
C MET A 113 -19.63 -0.86 2.91
N VAL A 114 -19.67 -0.15 4.05
CA VAL A 114 -20.90 0.36 4.66
C VAL A 114 -20.93 1.89 4.69
N LEU A 115 -19.93 2.54 5.27
CA LEU A 115 -19.97 4.00 5.46
C LEU A 115 -19.42 4.73 4.24
N ARG A 116 -18.25 4.31 3.76
CA ARG A 116 -17.48 5.04 2.73
C ARG A 116 -17.18 4.22 1.49
N ASN A 117 -17.41 2.91 1.52
CA ASN A 117 -17.02 2.00 0.44
C ASN A 117 -15.53 2.16 0.09
N GLU A 118 -14.68 2.16 1.12
CA GLU A 118 -13.26 2.44 1.02
C GLU A 118 -12.40 1.26 1.51
N VAL A 119 -11.17 1.19 0.99
CA VAL A 119 -10.16 0.24 1.42
C VAL A 119 -8.93 1.03 1.81
N ALA A 120 -8.47 0.86 3.04
CA ALA A 120 -7.26 1.47 3.54
C ALA A 120 -6.08 0.52 3.39
N TYR A 121 -4.98 1.07 2.89
CA TYR A 121 -3.73 0.36 2.67
C TYR A 121 -2.63 0.94 3.54
N LYS A 122 -1.69 0.08 3.90
CA LYS A 122 -0.45 0.47 4.55
C LYS A 122 0.72 -0.01 3.72
N LEU A 123 1.63 0.91 3.39
CA LEU A 123 2.82 0.60 2.62
C LEU A 123 3.68 -0.43 3.36
N THR A 124 4.34 -1.30 2.59
CA THR A 124 5.33 -2.22 3.14
C THR A 124 6.57 -1.44 3.57
N ASP A 125 7.30 -1.97 4.56
CA ASP A 125 8.56 -1.36 4.99
C ASP A 125 9.54 -1.24 3.82
N GLY A 126 9.64 -2.27 2.97
CA GLY A 126 10.46 -2.21 1.75
C GLY A 126 10.07 -1.09 0.77
N THR A 127 8.78 -0.75 0.67
CA THR A 127 8.34 0.39 -0.14
C THR A 127 8.74 1.71 0.52
N ILE A 128 8.55 1.82 1.85
CA ILE A 128 8.91 3.02 2.60
C ILE A 128 10.43 3.25 2.50
N ASP A 129 11.23 2.22 2.74
CA ASP A 129 12.69 2.26 2.68
C ASP A 129 13.17 2.70 1.29
N ALA A 130 12.61 2.12 0.22
CA ALA A 130 12.96 2.50 -1.15
C ALA A 130 12.63 3.97 -1.47
N LEU A 131 11.49 4.48 -0.97
CA LEU A 131 11.09 5.87 -1.17
C LEU A 131 11.93 6.83 -0.32
N VAL A 132 12.28 6.45 0.91
CA VAL A 132 13.18 7.23 1.78
C VAL A 132 14.57 7.31 1.16
N GLU A 133 15.12 6.18 0.71
CA GLU A 133 16.44 6.13 0.06
C GLU A 133 16.47 7.02 -1.19
N TYR A 134 15.44 6.93 -2.04
CA TYR A 134 15.30 7.81 -3.20
C TYR A 134 15.24 9.29 -2.80
N HIS A 135 14.42 9.60 -1.79
CA HIS A 135 14.26 10.97 -1.33
C HIS A 135 15.58 11.55 -0.81
N GLU A 136 16.32 10.79 0.00
CA GLU A 136 17.57 11.24 0.62
C GLU A 136 18.70 11.38 -0.39
N LYS A 137 18.89 10.39 -1.27
CA LYS A 137 20.06 10.31 -2.15
C LYS A 137 19.89 11.10 -3.45
N ILE A 138 18.66 11.30 -3.92
CA ILE A 138 18.40 11.88 -5.24
C ILE A 138 17.59 13.16 -5.08
N HIS A 139 16.32 13.05 -4.66
CA HIS A 139 15.42 14.22 -4.61
C HIS A 139 15.95 15.36 -3.73
N SER A 140 16.47 15.06 -2.54
CA SER A 140 17.02 16.06 -1.61
C SER A 140 18.30 16.70 -2.12
N VAL A 141 19.16 15.92 -2.81
CA VAL A 141 20.39 16.43 -3.44
C VAL A 141 20.03 17.40 -4.57
N ASP A 142 19.13 16.98 -5.46
CA ASP A 142 18.67 17.82 -6.57
C ASP A 142 17.94 19.07 -6.06
N ALA A 143 17.09 18.95 -5.03
CA ALA A 143 16.41 20.09 -4.42
C ALA A 143 17.38 21.10 -3.78
N LYS A 144 18.46 20.62 -3.14
CA LYS A 144 19.52 21.49 -2.60
C LYS A 144 20.31 22.18 -3.72
N ALA A 145 20.60 21.47 -4.80
CA ALA A 145 21.28 22.05 -5.96
C ALA A 145 20.42 23.10 -6.68
N ASN A 146 19.09 22.92 -6.71
CA ASN A 146 18.13 23.85 -7.33
C ASN A 146 17.66 24.98 -6.40
N THR A 147 17.95 24.93 -5.10
CA THR A 147 17.66 26.06 -4.21
C THR A 147 18.78 27.08 -4.38
N HIS A 148 18.51 28.10 -5.20
CA HIS A 148 19.41 29.23 -5.38
C HIS A 148 19.72 29.88 -4.02
N ASP A 149 20.99 30.20 -3.80
CA ASP A 149 21.46 31.02 -2.69
C ASP A 149 20.78 32.40 -2.82
N TRP A 150 19.73 32.64 -2.04
CA TRP A 150 19.10 33.94 -1.97
C TRP A 150 20.06 34.89 -1.22
N SER A 151 20.67 35.81 -1.95
CA SER A 151 21.70 36.79 -1.55
C SER A 151 21.31 37.76 -0.41
N GLU A 152 20.21 37.56 0.32
CA GLU A 152 19.73 38.51 1.35
C GLU A 152 19.98 38.04 2.80
N LYS A 153 20.79 37.00 3.02
CA LYS A 153 21.14 36.53 4.37
C LYS A 153 22.30 37.29 5.05
N GLU A 154 22.84 38.31 4.40
CA GLU A 154 23.85 39.20 4.97
C GLU A 154 23.30 40.63 5.08
N GLN A 155 22.39 40.87 6.03
CA GLN A 155 22.11 42.23 6.49
C GLN A 155 21.74 42.30 7.97
#